data_AF-A0A345BZS8-F1
#
_entry.id   AF-A0A345BZS8-F1
#
_cell.length_a   1.000
_cell.length_b   1.000
_cell.length_c   1.000
_cell.angle_alpha   90.00
_cell.angle_beta   90.00
_cell.angle_gamma   90.00
#
_symmetry.space_group_name_H-M   'P 1'
#
loop_
_entity.id
_entity.type
_entity.pdbx_description
1 polymer ?
#
loop_
_entity_poly.entity_id
_entity_poly.type
_entity_poly.pdbx_seq_one_letter_code
_entity_poly.pdbx_strand_id
1 'polypeptide(L)' 'MIKIDDMQIPAERYEDIKEAREALKKDEIIVKDNEGIIWIVDNENYPKIEGFGYDRIDPSPSTDES' A
#
# COMPACT_ATOMS: atom_id res chain seq x y z
N MET A 1 0.14 9.69 -5.47
CA MET A 1 -0.85 9.16 -6.43
C MET A 1 -0.17 8.09 -7.28
N ILE A 2 -0.88 7.00 -7.55
CA ILE A 2 -0.44 5.96 -8.48
C ILE A 2 -1.11 6.23 -9.83
N LYS A 3 -0.34 6.16 -10.92
CA LYS A 3 -0.82 6.34 -12.30
C LYS A 3 -0.54 5.06 -13.08
N ILE A 4 -1.59 4.43 -13.60
CA ILE A 4 -1.52 3.17 -14.35
C ILE A 4 -2.38 3.35 -15.59
N ASP A 5 -1.79 3.30 -16.78
CA ASP A 5 -2.46 3.58 -18.05
C ASP A 5 -3.28 4.89 -17.99
N ASP A 6 -4.61 4.82 -18.05
CA ASP A 6 -5.55 5.95 -17.95
C ASP A 6 -6.12 6.15 -16.52
N MET A 7 -5.79 5.25 -15.60
CA MET A 7 -6.28 5.24 -14.22
C MET A 7 -5.41 6.08 -13.30
N GLN A 8 -6.07 6.88 -12.45
CA GLN A 8 -5.44 7.64 -11.38
C GLN A 8 -5.98 7.17 -10.04
N ILE A 9 -5.12 6.56 -9.23
CA ILE A 9 -5.47 6.04 -7.92
C ILE A 9 -4.93 7.00 -6.84
N PRO A 10 -5.80 7.51 -5.95
CA PRO A 10 -5.34 8.29 -4.81
C PRO A 10 -4.48 7.39 -3.93
N ALA A 11 -3.26 7.86 -3.67
CA ALA A 11 -2.25 7.11 -2.93
C ALA A 11 -1.24 8.07 -2.32
N GLU A 12 -0.82 7.78 -1.09
CA GLU A 12 0.27 8.49 -0.39
C GLU A 12 1.54 7.65 -0.48
N ARG A 13 2.67 8.27 -0.86
CA ARG A 13 3.96 7.58 -1.02
C ARG A 13 4.77 7.72 0.26
N TYR A 14 5.41 6.65 0.69
CA TYR A 14 6.32 6.62 1.83
C TYR A 14 7.64 5.97 1.45
N GLU A 15 8.71 6.38 2.14
CA GLU A 15 10.05 5.79 1.99
C GLU A 15 10.26 4.66 2.99
N ASP A 16 9.62 4.75 4.17
CA ASP A 16 9.69 3.75 5.23
C ASP A 16 8.31 3.16 5.56
N ILE A 17 8.28 1.85 5.78
CA ILE A 17 7.05 1.13 6.17
C ILE A 17 6.54 1.57 7.54
N LYS A 18 7.41 1.99 8.47
CA LYS A 18 7.01 2.46 9.79
C LYS A 18 6.23 3.75 9.69
N GLU A 19 6.71 4.70 8.89
CA GLU A 19 6.00 5.96 8.63
C GLU A 19 4.63 5.69 7.98
N ALA A 20 4.59 4.75 7.02
CA ALA A 20 3.34 4.34 6.40
C ALA A 20 2.36 3.73 7.42
N ARG A 21 2.85 2.92 8.37
CA ARG A 21 2.03 2.34 9.45
C ARG A 21 1.50 3.39 10.42
N GLU A 22 2.30 4.40 10.75
CA GLU A 22 1.89 5.50 11.62
C GLU A 22 0.84 6.41 10.95
N ALA A 23 0.91 6.56 9.63
CA ALA A 23 -0.05 7.35 8.85
C ALA A 23 -1.31 6.56 8.44
N LEU A 24 -1.28 5.22 8.53
CA LEU A 24 -2.34 4.34 8.05
C LEU A 24 -3.67 4.58 8.76
N LYS A 25 -4.72 4.87 7.98
CA LYS A 25 -6.09 5.01 8.50
C LYS A 25 -6.85 3.69 8.40
N LYS A 26 -7.99 3.63 9.10
CA LYS A 26 -8.80 2.41 9.29
C LYS A 26 -9.22 1.71 7.99
N ASP A 27 -9.49 2.48 6.93
CA ASP A 27 -10.00 1.98 5.65
C ASP A 27 -8.94 2.00 4.53
N GLU A 28 -7.67 2.21 4.92
CA GLU A 28 -6.53 2.21 4.03
C GLU A 28 -5.71 0.93 4.21
N ILE A 29 -4.89 0.60 3.22
CA ILE A 29 -3.94 -0.48 3.27
C ILE A 29 -2.57 0.00 2.79
N ILE A 30 -1.53 -0.67 3.27
CA ILE A 30 -0.16 -0.47 2.80
C ILE A 30 0.10 -1.46 1.68
N VAL A 31 0.65 -0.96 0.57
CA VAL A 31 1.08 -1.77 -0.56
C VAL A 31 2.52 -1.43 -0.93
N LYS A 32 3.20 -2.37 -1.57
CA LYS A 32 4.54 -2.20 -2.12
C LYS A 32 4.49 -2.48 -3.62
N ASP A 33 5.02 -1.59 -4.42
CA ASP A 33 5.12 -1.82 -5.87
C ASP A 33 6.41 -2.58 -6.25
N ASN A 34 6.54 -2.92 -7.53
CA ASN A 34 7.67 -3.69 -8.08
C ASN A 34 9.05 -3.00 -7.93
N GLU A 35 9.11 -1.68 -7.84
CA GLU A 35 10.31 -0.90 -7.55
C GLU A 35 10.65 -0.86 -6.05
N GLY A 36 9.75 -1.40 -5.24
CA GLY A 36 9.89 -1.52 -3.79
C GLY A 36 9.50 -0.27 -3.01
N ILE A 37 8.78 0.66 -3.62
CA ILE A 37 8.29 1.87 -2.94
C ILE A 37 7.01 1.51 -2.16
N ILE A 38 6.85 2.15 -1.00
CA ILE A 38 5.70 1.94 -0.13
C ILE A 38 4.62 2.96 -0.46
N TRP A 39 3.38 2.47 -0.56
CA TRP A 39 2.21 3.30 -0.81
C TRP A 39 1.11 2.97 0.18
N ILE A 40 0.37 4.00 0.58
CA ILE A 40 -0.92 3.83 1.25
C ILE A 40 -2.01 4.12 0.22
N VAL A 41 -2.95 3.18 0.11
CA VAL A 41 -4.12 3.30 -0.76
C VAL A 41 -5.38 2.92 0.01
N ASP A 42 -6.53 3.48 -0.35
CA ASP A 42 -7.80 2.96 0.15
C ASP A 42 -7.96 1.47 -0.19
N ASN A 43 -8.52 0.72 0.74
CA ASN A 43 -8.82 -0.70 0.57
C ASN A 43 -9.71 -0.95 -0.67
N GLU A 44 -10.62 -0.03 -1.01
CA GLU A 44 -11.47 -0.10 -2.20
C GLU A 44 -10.70 0.07 -3.52
N ASN A 45 -9.52 0.70 -3.47
CA ASN A 45 -8.67 0.91 -4.65
C ASN A 45 -7.65 -0.20 -4.86
N TYR A 46 -7.34 -0.99 -3.83
CA TYR A 46 -6.42 -2.12 -3.93
C TYR A 46 -6.71 -3.10 -5.07
N PRO A 47 -7.94 -3.63 -5.26
CA PRO A 47 -8.21 -4.58 -6.34
C PRO A 47 -7.99 -4.00 -7.73
N LYS A 48 -7.90 -2.67 -7.86
CA LYS A 48 -7.58 -1.99 -9.12
C LYS A 48 -6.09 -2.00 -9.44
N ILE A 49 -5.22 -2.18 -8.44
CA ILE A 49 -3.77 -2.13 -8.57
C ILE A 49 -3.10 -3.48 -8.27
N GLU A 50 -3.78 -4.41 -7.60
CA GLU A 50 -3.28 -5.76 -7.27
C GLU A 50 -2.75 -6.49 -8.52
N GLY A 51 -3.49 -6.43 -9.63
CA GLY A 51 -3.10 -7.05 -10.91
C GLY A 51 -1.89 -6.41 -11.61
N PHE A 52 -1.39 -5.28 -11.11
CA PHE A 52 -0.26 -4.54 -11.68
C PHE A 52 1.06 -4.74 -10.90
N GLY A 53 1.09 -5.71 -9.98
CA GLY A 53 2.28 -6.04 -9.18
C GLY A 53 2.42 -5.16 -7.94
N TYR A 54 1.30 -4.79 -7.33
CA TYR A 54 1.27 -4.16 -6.01
C TYR A 54 0.94 -5.21 -4.96
N ASP A 55 1.92 -5.51 -4.11
CA ASP A 55 1.76 -6.48 -3.02
C ASP A 55 1.24 -5.80 -1.77
N ARG A 56 0.19 -6.37 -1.17
CA ARG A 56 -0.32 -5.90 0.12
C ARG A 56 0.68 -6.23 1.22
N ILE A 57 0.98 -5.24 2.04
CA ILE A 57 1.77 -5.42 3.26
C ILE A 57 0.83 -5.43 4.45
N ASP A 58 0.91 -6.49 5.25
CA ASP A 58 0.12 -6.55 6.48
C ASP A 58 0.62 -5.47 7.47
N PRO A 59 -0.28 -4.60 7.96
CA PRO A 59 0.10 -3.55 8.90
C PRO A 59 0.39 -4.10 10.28
N SER A 60 -0.01 -5.34 10.59
CA SER A 60 0.41 -5.96 11.84
C SER A 60 1.94 -6.11 11.83
N PRO A 61 2.64 -5.78 12.93
CA PRO A 61 3.93 -6.41 13.14
C PRO A 61 3.61 -7.90 13.14
N SER A 62 4.18 -8.65 12.22
CA SER A 62 4.20 -10.10 12.31
C SER A 62 4.90 -10.42 13.62
N THR A 63 4.13 -10.51 14.70
CA THR A 63 4.49 -11.28 15.87
C THR A 63 4.41 -12.72 15.37
N ASP A 64 5.47 -13.12 14.69
CA ASP A 64 5.87 -14.51 14.56
C ASP A 64 6.20 -14.99 15.99
N GLU A 65 5.15 -15.18 16.80
CA GLU A 65 5.21 -16.02 17.98
C GLU A 65 4.45 -17.29 17.65
N SER A 66 5.19 -18.30 17.18
CA SER A 66 5.23 -19.65 17.77
C SER A 66 6.10 -20.60 16.94
#